data_AF-A0A1J5UND5-F1
#
_entry.id   AF-A0A1J5UND5-F1
#
_cell.length_a   1.000
_cell.length_b   1.000
_cell.length_c   1.000
_cell.angle_alpha   90.00
_cell.angle_beta   90.00
_cell.angle_gamma   90.00
#
_symmetry.space_group_name_H-M   'P 1'
#
loop_
_entity.id
_entity.type
_entity.pdbx_description
1 polymer ?
#
loop_
_entity_poly.entity_id
_entity_poly.type
_entity_poly.pdbx_seq_one_letter_code
_entity_poly.pdbx_strand_id
1 'polypeptide(L)'
;MESNTNITRVKVKIINNTHRNEVVICTNVRCEKLSGLKAGDKIQPGKTIECVSSSNDRIFFEFRGEDSGDAFMMGCTCPKSSHNSACGYGNSGLQCYSRTGTPVSFEFHLGSPDLADWNNGCEYKAEHPAYAKCS
;
A
#
# COMPACT_ATOMS: atom_id res chain seq x y z
N MET A 1 16.60 17.85 -25.11
CA MET A 1 16.29 16.68 -24.25
C MET A 1 16.60 17.14 -22.84
N GLU A 2 15.68 17.24 -21.89
CA GLU A 2 14.70 16.26 -21.45
C GLU A 2 13.38 16.96 -21.10
N SER A 3 12.27 16.45 -21.63
CA SER A 3 10.96 16.70 -21.04
C SER A 3 10.95 15.94 -19.71
N ASN A 4 11.27 16.61 -18.62
CA ASN A 4 11.23 16.07 -17.27
C ASN A 4 9.75 16.01 -16.81
N THR A 5 8.95 15.22 -17.53
CA THR A 5 7.61 14.87 -17.09
C THR A 5 7.79 13.87 -15.97
N ASN A 6 7.37 14.25 -14.76
CA ASN A 6 7.21 13.31 -13.65
C ASN A 6 6.15 12.27 -14.04
N ILE A 7 6.54 11.24 -14.79
CA ILE A 7 5.66 10.14 -15.18
C ILE A 7 5.27 9.42 -13.90
N THR A 8 3.99 9.46 -13.55
CA THR A 8 3.44 8.65 -12.46
C THR A 8 3.68 7.18 -12.77
N ARG A 9 4.32 6.48 -11.84
CA ARG A 9 4.62 5.05 -11.95
C ARG A 9 3.74 4.20 -11.06
N VAL A 10 3.44 4.71 -9.87
CA VAL A 10 2.62 4.02 -8.87
C VAL A 10 1.45 4.92 -8.49
N LYS A 11 0.26 4.35 -8.47
CA LYS A 11 -0.93 4.90 -7.83
C LYS A 11 -1.31 3.97 -6.68
N VAL A 12 -1.53 4.50 -5.49
CA VAL A 12 -1.93 3.71 -4.32
C VAL A 12 -3.22 4.31 -3.76
N LYS A 13 -4.20 3.44 -3.54
CA LYS A 13 -5.45 3.77 -2.86
C LYS A 13 -5.51 3.00 -1.55
N ILE A 14 -5.65 3.71 -0.43
CA ILE A 14 -5.71 3.13 0.91
C ILE A 14 -7.08 3.46 1.49
N ILE A 15 -7.85 2.43 1.78
CA ILE A 15 -9.22 2.54 2.29
C ILE A 15 -9.24 2.01 3.72
N ASN A 16 -9.77 2.79 4.65
CA ASN A 16 -9.96 2.35 6.02
C ASN A 16 -11.29 1.59 6.16
N ASN A 17 -11.24 0.26 6.14
CA ASN A 17 -12.38 -0.63 6.40
C ASN A 17 -12.27 -1.32 7.77
N THR A 18 -11.46 -0.79 8.70
CA THR A 18 -11.31 -1.39 10.02
C THR A 18 -12.63 -1.38 10.79
N HIS A 19 -12.77 -2.33 11.72
CA HIS A 19 -14.00 -2.46 12.50
C HIS A 19 -14.21 -1.26 13.44
N ARG A 20 -15.45 -1.09 13.94
CA ARG A 20 -15.79 -0.18 15.06
C ARG A 20 -15.58 1.33 14.84
N ASN A 21 -15.56 1.81 13.60
CA ASN A 21 -15.30 3.22 13.32
C ASN A 21 -13.93 3.71 13.84
N GLU A 22 -12.91 2.85 13.79
CA GLU A 22 -11.57 3.21 14.21
C GLU A 22 -10.86 4.13 13.20
N VAL A 23 -10.20 5.19 13.71
CA VAL A 23 -9.31 6.02 12.92
C VAL A 23 -7.95 5.34 12.79
N VAL A 24 -7.39 5.35 11.58
CA VAL A 24 -6.06 4.79 11.34
C VAL A 24 -5.08 5.92 11.00
N ILE A 25 -3.91 5.92 11.65
CA ILE A 25 -2.88 6.95 11.52
C ILE A 25 -1.72 6.40 10.71
N CYS A 26 -1.28 7.13 9.70
CA CYS A 26 -0.03 6.86 9.00
C CYS A 26 1.15 7.18 9.93
N THR A 27 1.93 6.17 10.33
CA THR A 27 3.06 6.35 11.24
C THR A 27 4.37 6.52 10.49
N ASN A 28 4.50 5.95 9.29
CA ASN A 28 5.72 6.03 8.49
C ASN A 28 5.43 5.87 7.00
N VAL A 29 6.21 6.59 6.18
CA VAL A 29 6.26 6.42 4.73
C VAL A 29 7.72 6.44 4.30
N ARG A 30 8.15 5.44 3.54
CA ARG A 30 9.51 5.37 2.97
C ARG A 30 9.44 5.41 1.46
N CYS A 31 9.42 6.63 0.91
CA CYS A 31 9.67 6.95 -0.49
C CYS A 31 9.76 8.47 -0.64
N GLU A 32 10.90 8.99 -1.07
CA GLU A 32 11.13 10.44 -1.21
C GLU A 32 10.25 11.08 -2.30
N LYS A 33 9.81 10.29 -3.28
CA LYS A 33 9.02 10.75 -4.42
C LYS A 33 7.54 10.40 -4.28
N LEU A 34 7.04 10.21 -3.05
CA LEU A 34 5.60 10.04 -2.80
C LEU A 34 4.92 11.41 -2.66
N SER A 35 3.72 11.53 -3.22
CA SER A 35 2.83 12.68 -3.01
C SER A 35 1.43 12.20 -2.61
N GLY A 36 0.75 12.95 -1.74
CA GLY A 36 -0.63 12.67 -1.29
C GLY A 36 -0.77 11.99 0.07
N LEU A 37 0.34 11.54 0.69
CA LEU A 37 0.34 10.94 2.02
C LEU A 37 1.67 11.23 2.73
N LYS A 38 1.61 11.53 4.03
CA LYS A 38 2.77 11.66 4.93
C LYS A 38 2.48 11.07 6.31
N ALA A 39 3.53 10.84 7.10
CA ALA A 39 3.37 10.46 8.49
C ALA A 39 2.57 11.53 9.28
N GLY A 40 1.67 11.07 10.14
CA GLY A 40 0.71 11.89 10.88
C GLY A 40 -0.66 12.03 10.21
N ASP A 41 -0.79 11.73 8.91
CA ASP A 41 -2.08 11.77 8.23
C ASP A 41 -3.01 10.68 8.80
N LYS A 42 -4.29 11.03 8.94
CA LYS A 42 -5.32 10.16 9.50
C LYS A 42 -6.35 9.77 8.44
N ILE A 43 -6.74 8.50 8.43
CA ILE A 43 -7.81 7.98 7.58
C ILE A 43 -9.00 7.67 8.49
N GLN A 44 -10.06 8.47 8.34
CA GLN A 44 -11.32 8.24 9.03
C GLN A 44 -11.98 6.94 8.53
N PRO A 45 -12.86 6.30 9.32
CA PRO A 45 -13.56 5.09 8.92
C PRO A 45 -14.32 5.26 7.60
N GLY A 46 -14.20 4.28 6.72
CA GLY A 46 -14.80 4.27 5.39
C GLY A 46 -14.25 5.35 4.44
N LYS A 47 -13.21 6.10 4.84
CA LYS A 47 -12.56 7.07 3.98
C LYS A 47 -11.36 6.47 3.27
N THR A 48 -10.96 7.18 2.23
CA THR A 48 -9.88 6.79 1.34
C THR A 48 -8.83 7.89 1.30
N ILE A 49 -7.56 7.49 1.27
CA ILE A 49 -6.47 8.34 0.81
C ILE A 49 -5.93 7.76 -0.50
N GLU A 50 -5.61 8.66 -1.44
CA GLU A 50 -4.92 8.33 -2.67
C GLU A 50 -3.55 9.00 -2.66
N CYS A 51 -2.52 8.24 -3.04
CA CYS A 51 -1.17 8.77 -3.20
C CYS A 51 -0.52 8.23 -4.47
N VAL A 52 0.48 8.97 -4.97
CA VAL A 52 1.16 8.64 -6.22
C VAL A 52 2.66 8.77 -6.06
N SER A 53 3.41 7.99 -6.84
CA SER A 53 4.86 8.14 -6.94
C SER A 53 5.36 8.05 -8.37
N SER A 54 6.38 8.84 -8.70
CA SER A 54 7.18 8.71 -9.92
C SER A 54 8.40 7.81 -9.75
N SER A 55 8.61 7.21 -8.56
CA SER A 55 9.75 6.34 -8.30
C SER A 55 9.60 4.94 -8.92
N ASN A 56 10.73 4.33 -9.23
CA ASN A 56 10.82 2.89 -9.53
C ASN A 56 11.13 2.07 -8.27
N ASP A 57 11.50 2.74 -7.18
CA ASP A 57 11.90 2.10 -5.93
C ASP A 57 10.68 1.52 -5.20
N ARG A 58 10.96 0.80 -4.11
CA ARG A 58 9.93 0.33 -3.21
C ARG A 58 9.37 1.50 -2.41
N ILE A 59 8.05 1.47 -2.21
CA ILE A 59 7.33 2.34 -1.31
C ILE A 59 6.90 1.49 -0.13
N PHE A 60 7.22 1.91 1.08
CA PHE A 60 6.73 1.28 2.29
C PHE A 60 5.82 2.22 3.05
N PHE A 61 4.76 1.67 3.62
CA PHE A 61 3.81 2.37 4.45
C PHE A 61 3.61 1.62 5.76
N GLU A 62 3.56 2.37 6.86
CA GLU A 62 3.19 1.84 8.17
C GLU A 62 2.02 2.68 8.70
N PHE A 63 0.98 1.99 9.17
CA PHE A 63 -0.20 2.59 9.76
C PHE A 63 -0.50 1.92 11.11
N ARG A 64 -1.20 2.66 11.97
CA ARG A 64 -1.64 2.15 13.27
C ARG A 64 -3.07 2.59 13.59
N GLY A 65 -3.89 1.67 14.08
CA GLY A 65 -5.21 1.98 14.65
C GLY A 65 -5.06 2.85 15.90
N GLU A 66 -5.81 3.96 15.97
CA GLU A 66 -5.71 4.93 17.07
C GLU A 66 -6.19 4.33 18.40
N ASP A 67 -7.21 3.47 18.36
CA ASP A 67 -7.83 2.88 19.54
C ASP A 67 -7.30 1.47 19.85
N SER A 68 -7.22 0.60 18.84
CA SER A 68 -6.78 -0.79 19.00
C SER A 68 -5.26 -0.90 19.15
N GLY A 69 -4.53 0.03 18.54
CA GLY A 69 -3.09 -0.08 18.37
C GLY A 69 -2.65 -1.08 17.29
N ASP A 70 -3.58 -1.67 16.53
CA ASP A 70 -3.30 -2.63 15.46
C ASP A 70 -2.40 -2.01 14.40
N ALA A 71 -1.45 -2.79 13.87
CA ALA A 71 -0.47 -2.33 12.90
C ALA A 71 -0.79 -2.86 11.50
N PHE A 72 -0.78 -1.97 10.51
CA PHE A 72 -0.96 -2.30 9.10
C PHE A 72 0.30 -1.88 8.33
N MET A 73 0.99 -2.84 7.73
CA MET A 73 2.23 -2.58 7.00
C MET A 73 2.07 -2.99 5.55
N MET A 74 2.51 -2.14 4.64
CA MET A 74 2.33 -2.32 3.20
C MET A 74 3.63 -1.99 2.48
N GLY A 75 3.87 -2.69 1.38
CA GLY A 75 4.97 -2.43 0.47
C GLY A 75 4.52 -2.57 -0.97
N CYS A 76 4.97 -1.69 -1.86
CA CYS A 76 4.69 -1.83 -3.29
C CYS A 76 5.81 -1.23 -4.16
N THR A 77 5.90 -1.65 -5.42
CA THR A 77 6.93 -1.17 -6.35
C THR A 77 6.53 -1.34 -7.83
N CYS A 78 7.03 -0.44 -8.68
CA CYS A 78 6.90 -0.46 -10.14
C CYS A 78 8.29 -0.34 -10.81
N PRO A 79 9.09 -1.41 -10.78
CA PRO A 79 10.45 -1.42 -11.32
C PRO A 79 10.44 -1.30 -12.85
N LYS A 80 11.58 -0.89 -13.45
CA LYS A 80 11.68 -0.69 -14.91
C LYS A 80 11.76 -1.99 -15.71
N SER A 81 12.37 -3.02 -15.13
CA SER A 81 12.80 -4.24 -15.85
C SER A 81 12.31 -5.54 -15.21
N SER A 82 11.37 -5.46 -14.27
CA SER A 82 10.76 -6.62 -13.63
C SER A 82 9.28 -6.37 -13.32
N HIS A 83 8.63 -7.35 -12.70
CA HIS A 83 7.20 -7.29 -12.40
C HIS A 83 6.89 -6.30 -11.27
N ASN A 84 5.77 -5.59 -11.41
CA ASN A 84 5.16 -4.87 -10.31
C ASN A 84 4.88 -5.86 -9.17
N SER A 85 5.11 -5.42 -7.94
CA SER A 85 4.97 -6.27 -6.77
C SER A 85 4.43 -5.48 -5.58
N ALA A 86 3.62 -6.12 -4.75
CA ALA A 86 3.15 -5.55 -3.49
C ALA A 86 3.00 -6.61 -2.40
N CYS A 87 3.09 -6.19 -1.15
CA CYS A 87 2.87 -7.01 0.04
C CYS A 87 1.97 -6.25 1.02
N GLY A 88 1.20 -7.04 1.76
CA GLY A 88 0.38 -6.60 2.86
C GLY A 88 0.66 -7.41 4.13
N TYR A 89 0.58 -6.77 5.29
CA TYR A 89 0.71 -7.39 6.60
C TYR A 89 -0.22 -6.73 7.63
N GLY A 90 -0.73 -7.54 8.56
CA GLY A 90 -1.61 -7.08 9.63
C GLY A 90 -3.02 -6.72 9.14
N ASN A 91 -3.58 -7.49 8.20
CA ASN A 91 -4.85 -7.19 7.53
C ASN A 91 -4.84 -5.84 6.80
N SER A 92 -3.74 -5.54 6.10
CA SER A 92 -3.66 -4.35 5.23
C SER A 92 -4.58 -4.43 4.00
N GLY A 93 -5.13 -5.61 3.71
CA GLY A 93 -6.11 -5.85 2.66
C GLY A 93 -5.61 -5.51 1.26
N LEU A 94 -4.40 -5.93 0.91
CA LEU A 94 -3.87 -5.83 -0.45
C LEU A 94 -4.80 -6.54 -1.43
N GLN A 95 -5.33 -5.79 -2.38
CA GLN A 95 -6.17 -6.30 -3.46
C GLN A 95 -5.34 -6.74 -4.65
N CYS A 96 -6.00 -7.46 -5.57
CA CYS A 96 -5.45 -7.83 -6.86
C CYS A 96 -4.88 -6.64 -7.64
N TYR A 97 -3.71 -6.84 -8.27
CA TYR A 97 -3.04 -5.81 -9.06
C TYR A 97 -2.37 -6.40 -10.32
N SER A 98 -2.11 -5.54 -11.31
CA SER A 98 -1.39 -5.95 -12.52
C SER A 98 0.11 -6.08 -12.27
N ARG A 99 0.68 -7.24 -12.55
CA ARG A 99 2.14 -7.48 -12.48
C ARG A 99 2.93 -6.79 -13.59
N THR A 100 2.26 -6.25 -14.61
CA THR A 100 2.87 -5.55 -15.76
C THR A 100 2.20 -4.20 -16.02
N GLY A 101 2.90 -3.35 -16.77
CA GLY A 101 2.41 -2.02 -17.16
C GLY A 101 2.83 -0.89 -16.22
N THR A 102 2.75 0.34 -16.71
CA THR A 102 3.05 1.57 -15.97
C THR A 102 2.09 2.67 -16.46
N PRO A 103 1.43 3.44 -15.56
CA PRO A 103 1.44 3.26 -14.10
C PRO A 103 0.77 1.96 -13.66
N VAL A 104 1.19 1.45 -12.50
CA VAL A 104 0.45 0.39 -11.79
C VAL A 104 -0.40 1.02 -10.69
N SER A 105 -1.57 0.43 -10.45
CA SER A 105 -2.46 0.76 -9.33
C SER A 105 -2.42 -0.36 -8.29
N PHE A 106 -2.26 0.02 -7.03
CA PHE A 106 -2.41 -0.87 -5.88
C PHE A 106 -3.55 -0.35 -4.99
N GLU A 107 -4.38 -1.27 -4.49
CA GLU A 107 -5.43 -0.95 -3.53
C GLU A 107 -5.21 -1.74 -2.25
N PHE A 108 -5.36 -1.07 -1.12
CA PHE A 108 -5.22 -1.64 0.22
C PHE A 108 -6.47 -1.30 1.04
N HIS A 109 -7.18 -2.33 1.48
CA HIS A 109 -8.41 -2.24 2.26
C HIS A 109 -8.09 -2.60 3.72
N LEU A 110 -7.63 -1.63 4.51
CA LEU A 110 -7.21 -1.87 5.89
C LEU A 110 -8.36 -2.51 6.69
N GLY A 111 -8.05 -3.56 7.46
CA GLY A 111 -9.04 -4.39 8.15
C GLY A 111 -9.62 -5.53 7.31
N SER A 112 -9.24 -5.66 6.04
CA SER A 112 -9.66 -6.77 5.16
C SER A 112 -8.52 -7.79 4.93
N PRO A 113 -8.84 -9.02 4.54
CA PRO A 113 -7.83 -9.99 4.12
C PRO A 113 -7.06 -9.54 2.87
N ASP A 114 -5.78 -9.87 2.80
CA ASP A 114 -5.00 -9.72 1.58
C ASP A 114 -5.44 -10.78 0.54
N LEU A 115 -5.75 -10.33 -0.67
CA LEU A 115 -6.14 -11.16 -1.83
C LEU A 115 -4.98 -11.31 -2.83
N ALA A 116 -3.85 -10.68 -2.55
CA ALA A 116 -2.64 -10.81 -3.33
C ALA A 116 -1.40 -10.73 -2.43
N ASP A 117 -0.27 -11.22 -2.94
CA ASP A 117 1.03 -11.06 -2.30
C ASP A 117 2.14 -10.80 -3.32
N TRP A 118 3.36 -10.58 -2.82
CA TRP A 118 4.50 -10.18 -3.63
C TRP A 118 4.90 -11.26 -4.63
N ASN A 119 4.79 -12.53 -4.25
CA ASN A 119 5.32 -13.66 -4.99
C ASN A 119 4.33 -14.19 -6.02
N ASN A 120 3.06 -14.27 -5.63
CA ASN A 120 1.99 -14.92 -6.38
C ASN A 120 1.02 -13.92 -7.04
N GLY A 121 1.10 -12.62 -6.69
CA GLY A 121 0.13 -11.64 -7.18
C GLY A 121 -1.28 -12.07 -6.76
N CYS A 122 -2.24 -12.05 -7.70
CA CYS A 122 -3.63 -12.45 -7.46
C CYS A 122 -3.87 -13.93 -7.15
N GLU A 123 -2.86 -14.79 -7.29
CA GLU A 123 -3.03 -16.23 -7.06
C GLU A 123 -2.85 -16.60 -5.59
N TYR A 124 -2.62 -15.61 -4.73
CA TYR A 124 -2.51 -15.79 -3.29
C TYR A 124 -3.88 -16.08 -2.65
N LYS A 125 -3.95 -17.19 -1.90
CA LYS A 125 -5.07 -17.51 -0.99
C LYS A 125 -4.52 -17.47 0.43
N ALA A 126 -4.84 -16.42 1.19
CA ALA A 126 -4.32 -16.29 2.55
C ALA A 126 -4.97 -17.28 3.53
N GLU A 127 -4.15 -18.07 4.24
CA GLU A 127 -4.35 -18.35 5.67
C GLU A 127 -3.34 -17.47 6.43
N HIS A 128 -3.83 -16.70 7.39
CA HIS A 128 -3.16 -15.54 8.01
C HIS A 128 -1.79 -15.87 8.67
N PRO A 129 -0.64 -15.37 8.18
CA PRO A 129 0.54 -15.26 9.04
C PRO A 129 0.39 -14.02 9.93
N ALA A 130 0.33 -14.23 11.24
CA ALA A 130 0.07 -13.19 12.23
C ALA A 130 1.08 -12.03 12.19
N TYR A 131 2.34 -12.28 11.81
CA TYR A 131 3.38 -11.25 11.73
C TYR A 131 4.48 -11.64 10.74
N ALA A 132 4.53 -10.94 9.61
CA ALA A 132 5.73 -10.87 8.77
C ALA A 132 5.94 -9.41 8.34
N LYS A 133 7.17 -9.07 7.93
CA LYS A 133 7.55 -7.72 7.50
C LYS A 133 7.74 -7.72 6.00
N CYS A 134 7.36 -6.62 5.33
CA CYS A 134 7.81 -6.36 3.96
C CYS A 134 9.31 -6.03 4.07
N SER A 135 10.19 -7.01 3.84
CA SER A 135 11.65 -6.80 3.79
C SER A 135 12.11 -6.36 2.41
#